data_AF-A0A3M6Z3F5-F1
#
_entry.id   AF-A0A3M6Z3F5-F1
#
_cell.length_a   1.000
_cell.length_b   1.000
_cell.length_c   1.000
_cell.angle_alpha   90.00
_cell.angle_beta   90.00
_cell.angle_gamma   90.00
#
_symmetry.space_group_name_H-M   'P 1'
#
loop_
_entity.id
_entity.type
_entity.pdbx_description
1 polymer ?
#
loop_
_entity_poly.entity_id
_entity_poly.type
_entity_poly.pdbx_seq_one_letter_code
_entity_poly.pdbx_strand_id
1 'polypeptide(L)'
;MMTTETTMKDYHGVIGNNSDTWLYSLTTGFDLTRPTHPQSSPVKPCVTIQTTTSPVTIDPSKSALVIIDMQNYFLSPAFGRSRGAGHESLDQLVNHAIPAARAAGIRIIWLNWGLTGQEIDDLPPAVSRAFGFEVWSADAKETDGVPTGAKGAGVAVNKHGEMNKVRCYKGIGSPCGIVKDPVSGKEIDAGRLLTRGAWNSDLYPPLDEIYREGSRLAARPDVWIHKNRMSGMWGARTESTTSPLFAQQCIEFNAANTWGFSTSCKALAEGVAAMQKS
;
A
#
# COMPACT_ATOMS: atom_id res chain seq x y z
N MET A 1 24.47 -48.45 -17.09
CA MET A 1 23.35 -47.70 -17.68
C MET A 1 23.60 -46.23 -17.41
N MET A 2 23.99 -45.46 -18.44
CA MET A 2 24.03 -43.99 -18.36
C MET A 2 22.60 -43.49 -18.50
N THR A 3 22.08 -42.81 -17.49
CA THR A 3 20.85 -42.03 -17.59
C THR A 3 21.13 -40.85 -18.52
N THR A 4 20.60 -40.90 -19.73
CA THR A 4 20.55 -39.75 -20.64
C THR A 4 19.72 -38.66 -19.97
N GLU A 5 20.39 -37.61 -19.47
CA GLU A 5 19.73 -36.33 -19.17
C GLU A 5 19.04 -35.87 -20.45
N THR A 6 17.71 -35.97 -20.46
CA THR A 6 16.92 -35.39 -21.53
C THR A 6 16.95 -33.90 -21.29
N THR A 7 17.83 -33.16 -21.98
CA THR A 7 17.81 -31.70 -21.98
C THR A 7 16.42 -31.27 -22.43
N MET A 8 15.61 -30.79 -21.49
CA MET A 8 14.30 -30.23 -21.77
C MET A 8 14.48 -29.11 -22.79
N LYS A 9 13.79 -29.22 -23.92
CA LYS A 9 13.79 -28.18 -24.94
C LYS A 9 13.20 -26.91 -24.34
N ASP A 10 13.90 -25.78 -24.43
CA ASP A 10 13.35 -24.49 -23.98
C ASP A 10 12.27 -24.05 -24.96
N TYR A 11 11.03 -23.95 -24.46
CA TYR A 11 9.89 -23.50 -25.23
C TYR A 11 9.62 -22.02 -24.92
N HIS A 12 9.40 -21.25 -25.97
CA HIS A 12 9.14 -19.81 -25.88
C HIS A 12 7.71 -19.46 -26.30
N GLY A 13 7.15 -18.43 -25.70
CA GLY A 13 5.80 -17.93 -25.97
C GLY A 13 5.71 -16.41 -25.92
N VAL A 14 4.63 -15.89 -26.51
CA VAL A 14 4.29 -14.47 -26.54
C VAL A 14 2.86 -14.33 -26.03
N ILE A 15 2.64 -13.44 -25.06
CA ILE A 15 1.35 -13.25 -24.39
C ILE A 15 0.94 -11.78 -24.55
N GLY A 16 -0.30 -11.53 -24.95
CA GLY A 16 -0.86 -10.17 -25.05
C GLY A 16 -1.24 -9.77 -26.47
N ASN A 17 -1.21 -8.47 -26.76
CA ASN A 17 -1.58 -7.87 -28.05
C ASN A 17 -0.47 -6.94 -28.57
N ASN A 18 -0.65 -6.39 -29.78
CA ASN A 18 0.35 -5.57 -30.48
C ASN A 18 0.85 -4.33 -29.71
N SER A 19 0.11 -3.87 -28.70
CA SER A 19 0.45 -2.70 -27.87
C SER A 19 0.87 -3.06 -26.44
N ASP A 20 0.62 -4.29 -26.00
CA ASP A 20 0.93 -4.79 -24.65
C ASP A 20 1.31 -6.27 -24.74
N THR A 21 2.61 -6.57 -24.66
CA THR A 21 3.14 -7.92 -24.84
C THR A 21 4.11 -8.30 -23.73
N TRP A 22 3.99 -9.55 -23.25
CA TRP A 22 4.96 -10.24 -22.40
C TRP A 22 5.58 -11.40 -23.16
N LEU A 23 6.82 -11.76 -22.82
CA LEU A 23 7.45 -12.98 -23.33
C LEU A 23 7.45 -14.07 -22.26
N TYR A 24 7.54 -15.31 -22.71
CA TYR A 24 7.62 -16.48 -21.85
C TYR A 24 8.73 -17.42 -22.33
N SER A 25 9.42 -18.03 -21.37
CA SER A 25 10.38 -19.12 -21.57
C SER A 25 10.15 -20.18 -20.50
N LEU A 26 10.20 -21.45 -20.90
CA LEU A 26 10.06 -22.56 -19.97
C LEU A 26 11.22 -22.62 -18.96
N THR A 27 12.39 -22.10 -19.33
CA THR A 27 13.58 -22.09 -18.47
C THR A 27 13.68 -20.84 -17.61
N THR A 28 13.25 -19.67 -18.09
CA THR A 28 13.47 -18.37 -17.42
C THR A 28 12.20 -17.67 -16.92
N GLY A 29 11.02 -18.19 -17.21
CA GLY A 29 9.74 -17.66 -16.72
C GLY A 29 9.15 -16.56 -17.60
N PHE A 30 8.48 -15.59 -16.98
CA PHE A 30 7.79 -14.50 -17.68
C PHE A 30 8.66 -13.24 -17.76
N ASP A 31 8.70 -12.62 -18.93
CA ASP A 31 9.37 -11.35 -19.18
C ASP A 31 8.32 -10.23 -19.36
N LEU A 32 8.27 -9.35 -18.35
CA LEU A 32 7.39 -8.19 -18.24
C LEU A 32 8.11 -6.88 -18.64
N THR A 33 9.32 -6.96 -19.23
CA THR A 33 10.11 -5.78 -19.65
C THR A 33 9.52 -5.07 -20.87
N ARG A 34 8.57 -5.71 -21.56
CA ARG A 34 7.85 -5.20 -22.75
C ARG A 34 8.81 -4.85 -23.89
N PRO A 35 9.51 -5.85 -24.48
CA PRO A 35 10.37 -5.61 -25.64
C PRO A 35 9.55 -5.29 -26.89
N THR A 36 10.15 -4.55 -27.82
CA THR A 36 9.49 -4.11 -29.06
C THR A 36 9.30 -5.23 -30.08
N HIS A 37 10.10 -6.30 -30.00
CA HIS A 37 9.92 -7.51 -30.81
C HIS A 37 10.00 -8.78 -29.96
N PRO A 38 9.18 -9.81 -30.25
CA PRO A 38 9.19 -11.06 -29.49
C PRO A 38 10.50 -11.85 -29.46
N GLN A 39 11.38 -11.60 -30.43
CA GLN A 39 12.70 -12.23 -30.51
C GLN A 39 13.82 -11.36 -29.91
N SER A 40 13.48 -10.17 -29.40
CA SER A 40 14.45 -9.32 -28.74
C SER A 40 14.86 -9.91 -27.40
N SER A 41 16.13 -9.77 -27.05
CA SER A 41 16.59 -10.03 -25.68
C SER A 41 15.86 -9.12 -24.68
N PRO A 42 15.73 -9.53 -23.41
CA PRO A 42 15.13 -8.70 -22.36
C PRO A 42 15.77 -7.31 -22.31
N VAL A 43 14.94 -6.27 -22.14
CA VAL A 43 15.44 -4.89 -22.06
C VAL A 43 16.30 -4.75 -20.80
N LYS A 44 17.56 -4.34 -20.95
CA LYS A 44 18.49 -4.11 -19.83
C LYS A 44 18.51 -2.62 -19.41
N PRO A 45 18.68 -2.30 -18.12
CA PRO A 45 18.77 -3.23 -16.99
C PRO A 45 17.42 -3.90 -16.69
N CYS A 46 17.45 -5.16 -16.21
CA CYS A 46 16.27 -5.90 -15.79
C CYS A 46 16.53 -6.67 -14.49
N VAL A 47 15.49 -6.88 -13.71
CA VAL A 47 15.54 -7.67 -12.46
C VAL A 47 14.68 -8.90 -12.62
N THR A 48 15.24 -10.09 -12.40
CA THR A 48 14.47 -11.34 -12.30
C THR A 48 14.15 -11.62 -10.84
N ILE A 49 12.87 -11.78 -10.54
CA ILE A 49 12.34 -11.95 -9.18
C ILE A 49 11.67 -13.32 -9.11
N GLN A 50 11.98 -14.07 -8.05
CA GLN A 50 11.29 -15.33 -7.77
C GLN A 50 9.89 -15.05 -7.21
N THR A 51 8.91 -15.81 -7.67
CA THR A 51 7.51 -15.69 -7.25
C THR A 51 6.99 -17.04 -6.77
N THR A 52 5.78 -17.08 -6.25
CA THR A 52 5.13 -18.33 -5.80
C THR A 52 4.85 -19.31 -6.93
N THR A 53 4.90 -18.89 -8.19
CA THR A 53 4.57 -19.72 -9.37
C THR A 53 5.70 -19.82 -10.37
N SER A 54 6.15 -18.69 -10.92
CA SER A 54 7.19 -18.64 -11.96
C SER A 54 8.04 -17.39 -11.82
N PRO A 55 9.34 -17.43 -12.13
CA PRO A 55 10.16 -16.23 -12.13
C PRO A 55 9.57 -15.16 -13.05
N VAL A 56 9.67 -13.90 -12.63
CA VAL A 56 9.27 -12.75 -13.46
C VAL A 56 10.46 -11.83 -13.65
N THR A 57 10.66 -11.37 -14.88
CA THR A 57 11.69 -10.39 -15.22
C THR A 57 11.01 -9.05 -15.48
N ILE A 58 11.45 -8.01 -14.77
CA ILE A 58 10.88 -6.65 -14.86
C ILE A 58 11.94 -5.66 -15.32
N ASP A 59 11.49 -4.61 -16.02
CA ASP A 59 12.29 -3.42 -16.30
C ASP A 59 12.11 -2.43 -15.13
N PRO A 60 13.15 -2.12 -14.34
CA PRO A 60 13.05 -1.19 -13.22
C PRO A 60 12.57 0.20 -13.60
N SER A 61 12.80 0.63 -14.86
CA SER A 61 12.34 1.92 -15.37
C SER A 61 10.85 2.02 -15.64
N LYS A 62 10.21 0.88 -15.85
CA LYS A 62 8.77 0.75 -16.10
C LYS A 62 8.02 0.20 -14.88
N SER A 63 8.70 0.12 -13.73
CA SER A 63 8.19 -0.52 -12.51
C SER A 63 8.18 0.46 -11.34
N ALA A 64 7.26 0.26 -10.41
CA ALA A 64 7.20 1.00 -9.16
C ALA A 64 6.93 0.05 -7.98
N LEU A 65 7.51 0.35 -6.82
CA LEU A 65 7.15 -0.27 -5.53
C LEU A 65 6.12 0.63 -4.84
N VAL A 66 4.92 0.11 -4.61
CA VAL A 66 3.83 0.84 -3.94
C VAL A 66 3.73 0.40 -2.48
N ILE A 67 3.90 1.34 -1.55
CA ILE A 67 3.81 1.13 -0.10
C ILE A 67 2.51 1.75 0.40
N ILE A 68 1.65 0.95 1.02
CA ILE A 68 0.25 1.33 1.30
C ILE A 68 0.02 1.47 2.80
N ASP A 69 -0.63 2.57 3.21
CA ASP A 69 -1.22 2.78 4.54
C ASP A 69 -0.30 2.54 5.76
N MET A 70 1.01 2.73 5.59
CA MET A 70 1.98 2.66 6.70
C MET A 70 1.99 3.95 7.56
N GLN A 71 0.83 4.36 8.06
CA GLN A 71 0.63 5.62 8.79
C GLN A 71 0.51 5.41 10.30
N ASN A 72 0.75 6.47 11.07
CA ASN A 72 0.63 6.49 12.53
C ASN A 72 -0.73 5.97 13.02
N TYR A 73 -1.84 6.31 12.37
CA TYR A 73 -3.17 5.82 12.75
C TYR A 73 -3.28 4.28 12.77
N PHE A 74 -2.58 3.61 11.84
CA PHE A 74 -2.65 2.15 11.67
C PHE A 74 -1.62 1.42 12.52
N LEU A 75 -0.45 2.01 12.76
CA LEU A 75 0.69 1.32 13.37
C LEU A 75 1.07 1.85 14.77
N SER A 76 0.72 3.08 15.13
CA SER A 76 1.25 3.71 16.34
C SER A 76 0.61 3.19 17.64
N PRO A 77 1.39 2.79 18.64
CA PRO A 77 0.88 2.47 19.98
C PRO A 77 0.16 3.64 20.66
N ALA A 78 0.42 4.89 20.24
CA ALA A 78 -0.34 6.06 20.70
C ALA A 78 -1.85 5.98 20.35
N PHE A 79 -2.19 5.21 19.31
CA PHE A 79 -3.56 4.85 18.91
C PHE A 79 -3.98 3.45 19.44
N GLY A 80 -3.28 2.93 20.47
CA GLY A 80 -3.55 1.61 21.07
C GLY A 80 -3.20 0.44 20.16
N ARG A 81 -2.29 0.63 19.19
CA ARG A 81 -1.85 -0.44 18.27
C ARG A 81 -0.75 -1.27 18.91
N SER A 82 -0.97 -2.57 18.97
CA SER A 82 0.07 -3.54 19.31
C SER A 82 0.79 -4.01 18.04
N ARG A 83 2.01 -4.54 18.21
CA ARG A 83 2.77 -5.16 17.12
C ARG A 83 1.95 -6.29 16.49
N GLY A 84 2.01 -6.41 15.16
CA GLY A 84 1.43 -7.50 14.39
C GLY A 84 1.83 -7.41 12.92
N ALA A 85 1.02 -7.99 12.03
CA ALA A 85 1.32 -8.12 10.61
C ALA A 85 1.70 -6.79 9.91
N GLY A 86 1.09 -5.66 10.31
CA GLY A 86 1.44 -4.35 9.77
C GLY A 86 2.87 -3.92 10.12
N HIS A 87 3.30 -4.17 11.36
CA HIS A 87 4.67 -3.89 11.83
C HIS A 87 5.69 -4.87 11.22
N GLU A 88 5.32 -6.15 11.10
CA GLU A 88 6.17 -7.13 10.42
C GLU A 88 6.38 -6.76 8.94
N SER A 89 5.33 -6.28 8.28
CA SER A 89 5.42 -5.76 6.91
C SER A 89 6.34 -4.54 6.83
N LEU A 90 6.26 -3.62 7.80
CA LEU A 90 7.19 -2.50 7.91
C LEU A 90 8.64 -2.99 8.02
N ASP A 91 8.92 -3.99 8.86
CA ASP A 91 10.28 -4.54 9.00
C ASP A 91 10.79 -5.08 7.65
N GLN A 92 9.94 -5.78 6.89
CA GLN A 92 10.29 -6.29 5.56
C GLN A 92 10.53 -5.18 4.53
N LEU A 93 9.75 -4.10 4.58
CA LEU A 93 9.94 -2.94 3.72
C LEU A 93 11.29 -2.28 3.98
N VAL A 94 11.59 -1.98 5.24
CA VAL A 94 12.82 -1.29 5.66
C VAL A 94 14.06 -2.14 5.37
N ASN A 95 14.03 -3.42 5.72
CA ASN A 95 15.22 -4.28 5.64
C ASN A 95 15.50 -4.82 4.24
N HIS A 96 14.49 -4.89 3.36
CA HIS A 96 14.62 -5.57 2.08
C HIS A 96 14.07 -4.77 0.90
N ALA A 97 12.76 -4.47 0.87
CA ALA A 97 12.13 -3.97 -0.35
C ALA A 97 12.58 -2.55 -0.72
N ILE A 98 12.65 -1.64 0.24
CA ILE A 98 13.03 -0.24 -0.02
C ILE A 98 14.48 -0.17 -0.50
N PRO A 99 15.48 -0.73 0.20
CA PRO A 99 16.87 -0.71 -0.27
C PRO A 99 17.02 -1.35 -1.66
N ALA A 100 16.35 -2.48 -1.91
CA ALA A 100 16.39 -3.16 -3.20
C ALA A 100 15.78 -2.31 -4.33
N ALA A 101 14.62 -1.71 -4.09
CA ALA A 101 13.98 -0.84 -5.06
C ALA A 101 14.90 0.34 -5.42
N ARG A 102 15.52 0.99 -4.43
CA ARG A 102 16.50 2.06 -4.67
C ARG A 102 17.69 1.60 -5.49
N ALA A 103 18.29 0.47 -5.10
CA ALA A 103 19.46 -0.09 -5.76
C ALA A 103 19.18 -0.46 -7.22
N ALA A 104 17.95 -0.87 -7.54
CA ALA A 104 17.51 -1.14 -8.91
C ALA A 104 17.02 0.10 -9.68
N GLY A 105 16.91 1.25 -9.01
CA GLY A 105 16.30 2.46 -9.57
C GLY A 105 14.78 2.38 -9.69
N ILE A 106 14.09 1.43 -9.06
CA ILE A 106 12.63 1.36 -9.04
C ILE A 106 12.10 2.58 -8.25
N ARG A 107 11.11 3.30 -8.81
CA ARG A 107 10.46 4.40 -8.08
C ARG A 107 9.60 3.84 -6.94
N ILE A 108 9.63 4.49 -5.78
CA ILE A 108 8.74 4.14 -4.67
C ILE A 108 7.59 5.15 -4.61
N ILE A 109 6.37 4.60 -4.48
CA ILE A 109 5.13 5.36 -4.34
C ILE A 109 4.55 5.07 -2.96
N TRP A 110 4.31 6.12 -2.18
CA TRP A 110 3.69 6.06 -0.87
C TRP A 110 2.21 6.39 -1.05
N LEU A 111 1.35 5.40 -0.85
CA LEU A 111 -0.07 5.51 -1.11
C LEU A 111 -0.85 5.43 0.20
N ASN A 112 -1.35 6.57 0.67
CA ASN A 112 -1.87 6.69 2.02
C ASN A 112 -3.17 7.48 2.06
N TRP A 113 -3.95 7.28 3.11
CA TRP A 113 -5.03 8.20 3.42
C TRP A 113 -4.48 9.61 3.70
N GLY A 114 -5.17 10.65 3.23
CA GLY A 114 -4.72 12.02 3.42
C GLY A 114 -5.70 12.99 2.79
N LEU A 115 -6.89 13.04 3.39
CA LEU A 115 -8.04 13.72 2.83
C LEU A 115 -7.94 15.23 3.03
N THR A 116 -8.36 15.97 2.02
CA THR A 116 -8.70 17.40 2.14
C THR A 116 -10.07 17.56 2.81
N GLY A 117 -10.39 18.79 3.25
CA GLY A 117 -11.73 19.10 3.78
C GLY A 117 -12.85 18.75 2.80
N GLN A 118 -12.68 19.15 1.54
CA GLN A 118 -13.65 18.85 0.47
C GLN A 118 -13.83 17.34 0.27
N GLU A 119 -12.74 16.57 0.23
CA GLU A 119 -12.84 15.12 0.07
C GLU A 119 -13.56 14.44 1.23
N ILE A 120 -13.43 14.96 2.46
CA ILE A 120 -14.17 14.46 3.64
C ILE A 120 -15.67 14.70 3.47
N ASP A 121 -16.05 15.88 3.00
CA ASP A 121 -17.46 16.24 2.76
C ASP A 121 -18.07 15.41 1.62
N ASP A 122 -17.25 15.03 0.63
CA ASP A 122 -17.66 14.20 -0.52
C ASP A 122 -17.58 12.68 -0.25
N LEU A 123 -17.22 12.25 0.96
CA LEU A 123 -17.11 10.83 1.28
C LEU A 123 -18.48 10.13 1.29
N PRO A 124 -18.63 9.00 0.58
CA PRO A 124 -19.82 8.17 0.70
C PRO A 124 -19.99 7.67 2.15
N PRO A 125 -21.22 7.60 2.68
CA PRO A 125 -21.48 7.14 4.05
C PRO A 125 -20.89 5.76 4.37
N ALA A 126 -20.87 4.85 3.39
CA ALA A 126 -20.29 3.52 3.57
C ALA A 126 -18.77 3.55 3.82
N VAL A 127 -18.08 4.55 3.26
CA VAL A 127 -16.62 4.74 3.41
C VAL A 127 -16.33 5.42 4.73
N SER A 128 -17.03 6.50 5.06
CA SER A 128 -16.82 7.24 6.31
C SER A 128 -17.13 6.36 7.52
N ARG A 129 -18.23 5.59 7.48
CA ARG A 129 -18.63 4.65 8.56
C ARG A 129 -17.54 3.64 8.92
N ALA A 130 -16.67 3.25 7.98
CA ALA A 130 -15.62 2.24 8.23
C ALA A 130 -14.65 2.65 9.35
N PHE A 131 -14.56 3.94 9.65
CA PHE A 131 -13.68 4.51 10.68
C PHE A 131 -14.44 4.97 11.93
N GLY A 132 -15.69 4.53 12.10
CA GLY A 132 -16.58 5.01 13.14
C GLY A 132 -17.30 6.30 12.75
N PHE A 133 -18.23 6.73 13.60
CA PHE A 133 -19.04 7.93 13.40
C PHE A 133 -19.52 8.47 14.75
N GLU A 134 -20.08 9.67 14.77
CA GLU A 134 -20.76 10.21 15.94
C GLU A 134 -22.26 9.92 15.93
N VAL A 135 -22.81 9.72 17.12
CA VAL A 135 -24.25 9.61 17.38
C VAL A 135 -24.67 10.66 18.40
N TRP A 136 -25.95 11.04 18.36
CA TRP A 136 -26.54 12.01 19.28
C TRP A 136 -27.61 11.35 20.15
N SER A 137 -27.91 11.96 21.30
CA SER A 137 -29.05 11.55 22.11
C SER A 137 -30.36 11.88 21.39
N ALA A 138 -31.43 11.13 21.71
CA ALA A 138 -32.77 11.39 21.17
C ALA A 138 -33.30 12.79 21.52
N ASP A 139 -32.76 13.42 22.57
CA ASP A 139 -33.13 14.76 23.02
C ASP A 139 -32.35 15.89 22.32
N ALA A 140 -31.46 15.56 21.36
CA ALA A 140 -30.73 16.57 20.59
C ALA A 140 -31.71 17.35 19.69
N LYS A 141 -31.78 18.68 19.86
CA LYS A 141 -32.71 19.54 19.11
C LYS A 141 -32.42 19.48 17.59
N GLU A 142 -33.44 19.17 16.81
CA GLU A 142 -33.42 19.22 15.34
C GLU A 142 -33.65 20.65 14.82
N THR A 143 -32.94 21.03 13.76
CA THR A 143 -33.40 22.07 12.83
C THR A 143 -33.22 21.55 11.40
N ASP A 144 -34.24 21.70 10.55
CA ASP A 144 -34.27 21.25 9.14
C ASP A 144 -34.00 19.74 8.92
N GLY A 145 -34.43 18.88 9.85
CA GLY A 145 -34.29 17.42 9.73
C GLY A 145 -32.86 16.90 9.91
N VAL A 146 -31.92 17.76 10.34
CA VAL A 146 -30.56 17.39 10.72
C VAL A 146 -30.39 17.66 12.23
N PRO A 147 -29.95 16.68 13.04
CA PRO A 147 -29.66 16.92 14.45
C PRO A 147 -28.56 17.98 14.59
N THR A 148 -28.90 19.16 15.09
CA THR A 148 -27.92 20.22 15.39
C THR A 148 -27.24 19.97 16.73
N GLY A 149 -26.46 18.89 16.82
CA GLY A 149 -25.26 18.92 17.66
C GLY A 149 -24.15 19.51 16.81
N ALA A 150 -23.39 20.49 17.30
CA ALA A 150 -22.16 20.89 16.60
C ALA A 150 -21.35 19.62 16.26
N LYS A 151 -20.87 19.47 15.01
CA LYS A 151 -20.01 18.34 14.61
C LYS A 151 -18.94 18.19 15.70
N GLY A 152 -18.88 17.05 16.38
CA GLY A 152 -18.01 16.84 17.53
C GLY A 152 -18.63 17.02 18.92
N ALA A 153 -19.94 17.24 19.06
CA ALA A 153 -20.66 17.23 20.34
C ALA A 153 -21.32 15.86 20.64
N GLY A 154 -21.40 14.96 19.65
CA GLY A 154 -21.96 13.62 19.80
C GLY A 154 -21.02 12.65 20.52
N VAL A 155 -21.49 11.41 20.70
CA VAL A 155 -20.72 10.29 21.26
C VAL A 155 -20.14 9.46 20.12
N ALA A 156 -18.89 9.01 20.26
CA ALA A 156 -18.25 8.19 19.23
C ALA A 156 -18.74 6.73 19.30
N VAL A 157 -19.05 6.15 18.14
CA VAL A 157 -19.33 4.73 17.97
C VAL A 157 -18.43 4.12 16.90
N ASN A 158 -18.24 2.79 16.98
CA ASN A 158 -17.47 2.07 15.98
C ASN A 158 -18.26 1.93 14.65
N LYS A 159 -17.66 1.25 13.67
CA LYS A 159 -18.28 1.02 12.34
C LYS A 159 -19.60 0.25 12.35
N HIS A 160 -19.96 -0.37 13.49
CA HIS A 160 -21.20 -1.11 13.73
C HIS A 160 -22.21 -0.35 14.58
N GLY A 161 -21.89 0.88 15.02
CA GLY A 161 -22.75 1.65 15.92
C GLY A 161 -22.61 1.30 17.40
N GLU A 162 -21.59 0.52 17.77
CA GLU A 162 -21.36 0.13 19.17
C GLU A 162 -20.44 1.14 19.86
N MET A 163 -20.75 1.44 21.12
CA MET A 163 -19.93 2.29 21.97
C MET A 163 -18.56 1.64 22.18
N ASN A 164 -17.50 2.28 21.68
CA ASN A 164 -16.15 1.77 21.84
C ASN A 164 -15.45 2.51 22.99
N LYS A 165 -15.20 1.81 24.10
CA LYS A 165 -14.50 2.38 25.27
C LYS A 165 -13.03 2.71 24.98
N VAL A 166 -12.45 2.18 23.90
CA VAL A 166 -11.02 2.27 23.58
C VAL A 166 -10.74 3.20 22.39
N ARG A 167 -11.70 3.38 21.46
CA ARG A 167 -11.57 4.30 20.32
C ARG A 167 -12.56 5.44 20.44
N CYS A 168 -12.03 6.65 20.64
CA CYS A 168 -12.77 7.87 20.93
C CYS A 168 -12.95 8.80 19.71
N TYR A 169 -12.70 8.34 18.48
CA TYR A 169 -12.80 9.21 17.29
C TYR A 169 -14.21 9.18 16.70
N LYS A 170 -14.75 10.37 16.46
CA LYS A 170 -16.09 10.61 15.92
C LYS A 170 -16.17 10.40 14.39
N GLY A 171 -15.35 9.51 13.86
CA GLY A 171 -15.20 9.23 12.43
C GLY A 171 -14.18 10.11 11.71
N ILE A 172 -14.05 9.90 10.40
CA ILE A 172 -13.09 10.61 9.53
C ILE A 172 -13.25 12.12 9.66
N GLY A 173 -12.13 12.84 9.72
CA GLY A 173 -12.11 14.29 9.78
C GLY A 173 -12.43 14.89 11.15
N SER A 174 -12.78 14.07 12.14
CA SER A 174 -12.98 14.52 13.52
C SER A 174 -11.65 14.73 14.25
N PRO A 175 -11.55 15.67 15.21
CA PRO A 175 -10.35 15.82 16.02
C PRO A 175 -10.01 14.53 16.77
N CYS A 176 -8.75 14.12 16.70
CA CYS A 176 -8.22 13.00 17.48
C CYS A 176 -7.73 13.41 18.88
N GLY A 177 -7.51 14.72 19.08
CA GLY A 177 -7.01 15.27 20.33
C GLY A 177 -5.53 14.97 20.56
N ILE A 178 -5.12 15.14 21.81
CA ILE A 178 -3.73 14.92 22.23
C ILE A 178 -3.51 13.43 22.51
N VAL A 179 -2.49 12.86 21.88
CA VAL A 179 -1.97 11.53 22.17
C VAL A 179 -0.60 11.63 22.82
N LYS A 180 -0.16 10.59 23.50
CA LYS A 180 1.20 10.53 24.07
C LYS A 180 2.09 9.65 23.22
N ASP A 181 3.28 10.15 22.91
CA ASP A 181 4.36 9.35 22.36
C ASP A 181 4.68 8.21 23.34
N PRO A 182 4.60 6.94 22.91
CA PRO A 182 4.83 5.80 23.79
C PRO A 182 6.30 5.68 24.26
N VAL A 183 7.25 6.31 23.56
CA VAL A 183 8.68 6.28 23.88
C VAL A 183 9.06 7.50 24.70
N SER A 184 8.78 8.70 24.19
CA SER A 184 9.22 9.94 24.85
C SER A 184 8.24 10.45 25.92
N GLY A 185 7.01 9.96 25.94
CA GLY A 185 5.93 10.46 26.79
C GLY A 185 5.40 11.84 26.38
N LYS A 186 5.97 12.45 25.33
CA LYS A 186 5.61 13.77 24.85
C LYS A 186 4.18 13.80 24.34
N GLU A 187 3.48 14.88 24.63
CA GLU A 187 2.16 15.16 24.08
C GLU A 187 2.26 15.58 22.60
N ILE A 188 1.43 14.95 21.77
CA ILE A 188 1.35 15.15 20.33
C ILE A 188 -0.09 15.48 19.98
N ASP A 189 -0.32 16.59 19.29
CA ASP A 189 -1.61 16.82 18.63
C ASP A 189 -1.74 15.86 17.44
N ALA A 190 -2.62 14.87 17.59
CA ALA A 190 -2.85 13.88 16.55
C ALA A 190 -3.55 14.47 15.31
N GLY A 191 -4.10 15.69 15.42
CA GLY A 191 -4.83 16.38 14.37
C GLY A 191 -6.19 15.77 14.08
N ARG A 192 -6.73 16.04 12.88
CA ARG A 192 -8.00 15.49 12.41
C ARG A 192 -7.80 14.12 11.78
N LEU A 193 -8.69 13.17 12.07
CA LEU A 193 -8.54 11.78 11.64
C LEU A 193 -8.43 11.67 10.11
N LEU A 194 -7.35 11.02 9.64
CA LEU A 194 -7.04 10.74 8.23
C LEU A 194 -7.03 11.98 7.30
N THR A 195 -6.81 13.16 7.89
CA THR A 195 -6.73 14.44 7.16
C THR A 195 -5.28 14.75 6.77
N ARG A 196 -5.08 15.29 5.57
CA ARG A 196 -3.75 15.66 5.07
C ARG A 196 -3.03 16.61 6.03
N GLY A 197 -1.77 16.31 6.33
CA GLY A 197 -0.93 17.09 7.25
C GLY A 197 -1.18 16.83 8.74
N ALA A 198 -2.17 16.00 9.10
CA ALA A 198 -2.34 15.57 10.49
C ALA A 198 -1.32 14.49 10.86
N TRP A 199 -0.82 14.52 12.10
CA TRP A 199 0.15 13.54 12.58
C TRP A 199 -0.31 12.08 12.42
N ASN A 200 -1.58 11.81 12.70
CA ASN A 200 -2.14 10.46 12.54
C ASN A 200 -2.09 9.96 11.08
N SER A 201 -2.04 10.88 10.11
CA SER A 201 -1.96 10.60 8.67
C SER A 201 -0.53 10.65 8.14
N ASP A 202 0.44 10.99 8.98
CA ASP A 202 1.84 10.93 8.61
C ASP A 202 2.35 9.47 8.62
N LEU A 203 3.47 9.23 7.94
CA LEU A 203 4.11 7.92 7.90
C LEU A 203 4.58 7.52 9.30
N TYR A 204 4.46 6.23 9.61
CA TYR A 204 4.92 5.69 10.88
C TYR A 204 6.44 5.50 10.87
N PRO A 205 7.18 5.92 11.91
CA PRO A 205 8.62 5.76 11.95
C PRO A 205 9.10 4.31 11.78
N PRO A 206 10.22 4.07 11.07
CA PRO A 206 11.15 5.06 10.50
C PRO A 206 10.79 5.48 9.06
N LEU A 207 9.60 5.16 8.56
CA LEU A 207 9.24 5.35 7.15
C LEU A 207 9.10 6.83 6.78
N ASP A 208 8.83 7.71 7.75
CA ASP A 208 8.76 9.15 7.58
C ASP A 208 10.12 9.74 7.16
N GLU A 209 11.22 9.35 7.81
CA GLU A 209 12.57 9.77 7.42
C GLU A 209 12.96 9.14 6.08
N ILE A 210 12.66 7.86 5.87
CA ILE A 210 12.95 7.16 4.63
C ILE A 210 12.26 7.84 3.43
N TYR A 211 11.01 8.27 3.58
CA TYR A 211 10.33 9.07 2.56
C TYR A 211 10.96 10.46 2.39
N ARG A 212 11.33 11.12 3.48
CA ARG A 212 11.95 12.45 3.44
C ARG A 212 13.28 12.44 2.68
N GLU A 213 14.08 11.40 2.86
CA GLU A 213 15.29 11.16 2.08
C GLU A 213 14.95 10.77 0.63
N GLY A 214 14.03 9.82 0.45
CA GLY A 214 13.61 9.30 -0.86
C GLY A 214 12.99 10.35 -1.79
N SER A 215 12.25 11.30 -1.24
CA SER A 215 11.62 12.41 -1.99
C SER A 215 12.64 13.43 -2.52
N ARG A 216 13.86 13.45 -1.97
CA ARG A 216 14.95 14.35 -2.40
C ARG A 216 15.95 13.68 -3.34
N LEU A 217 15.72 12.43 -3.74
CA LEU A 217 16.62 11.74 -4.67
C LEU A 217 16.67 12.48 -6.01
N ALA A 218 17.88 12.66 -6.54
CA ALA A 218 18.09 13.34 -7.82
C ALA A 218 17.47 12.59 -9.01
N ALA A 219 17.44 11.25 -8.93
CA ALA A 219 16.81 10.39 -9.92
C ALA A 219 15.67 9.61 -9.28
N ARG A 220 14.50 9.64 -9.93
CA ARG A 220 13.28 8.93 -9.50
C ARG A 220 12.94 9.16 -8.02
N PRO A 221 12.74 10.43 -7.61
CA PRO A 221 12.30 10.72 -6.25
C PRO A 221 10.99 10.01 -5.95
N ASP A 222 10.80 9.76 -4.66
CA ASP A 222 9.56 9.22 -4.14
C ASP A 222 8.40 10.16 -4.38
N VAL A 223 7.24 9.53 -4.59
CA VAL A 223 6.00 10.26 -4.76
C VAL A 223 5.05 9.82 -3.67
N TRP A 224 4.47 10.80 -2.96
CA TRP A 224 3.37 10.56 -2.05
C TRP A 224 2.05 10.83 -2.76
N ILE A 225 1.22 9.81 -2.86
CA ILE A 225 -0.14 9.90 -3.41
C ILE A 225 -1.14 9.70 -2.27
N HIS A 226 -2.07 10.65 -2.14
CA HIS A 226 -3.15 10.55 -1.17
C HIS A 226 -4.38 9.90 -1.81
N LYS A 227 -4.90 8.85 -1.16
CA LYS A 227 -6.16 8.21 -1.53
C LYS A 227 -7.31 8.65 -0.65
N ASN A 228 -8.50 8.63 -1.25
CA ASN A 228 -9.76 9.02 -0.60
C ASN A 228 -10.77 7.87 -0.46
N ARG A 229 -10.31 6.63 -0.62
CA ARG A 229 -11.07 5.40 -0.37
C ARG A 229 -10.17 4.36 0.30
N MET A 230 -10.81 3.29 0.78
CA MET A 230 -10.12 2.10 1.33
C MET A 230 -9.05 1.61 0.35
N SER A 231 -9.45 1.49 -0.91
CA SER A 231 -8.60 1.22 -2.05
C SER A 231 -8.01 2.52 -2.61
N GLY A 232 -6.74 2.53 -3.03
CA GLY A 232 -6.15 3.71 -3.69
C GLY A 232 -6.67 4.01 -5.09
N MET A 233 -7.73 3.31 -5.50
CA MET A 233 -7.59 2.54 -6.70
C MET A 233 -8.93 1.86 -7.18
N TRP A 234 -10.04 2.56 -7.02
CA TRP A 234 -11.40 2.01 -6.93
C TRP A 234 -12.33 2.32 -8.13
N GLY A 235 -11.82 2.79 -9.27
CA GLY A 235 -12.58 3.23 -10.44
C GLY A 235 -11.70 3.67 -11.62
N ALA A 236 -12.28 3.85 -12.81
CA ALA A 236 -11.55 4.10 -14.07
C ALA A 236 -10.66 5.36 -14.12
N ARG A 237 -10.79 6.25 -13.13
CA ARG A 237 -9.93 7.43 -12.93
C ARG A 237 -9.04 7.32 -11.69
N THR A 238 -8.86 6.11 -11.17
CA THR A 238 -8.08 5.82 -9.96
C THR A 238 -7.27 4.55 -10.19
N GLU A 239 -6.11 4.42 -9.56
CA GLU A 239 -5.08 3.52 -10.09
C GLU A 239 -4.91 2.18 -9.34
N SER A 240 -5.88 1.20 -9.34
CA SER A 240 -5.78 -0.30 -8.97
C SER A 240 -6.00 -1.05 -7.54
N THR A 241 -7.23 -1.33 -7.04
CA THR A 241 -7.69 -2.29 -5.95
C THR A 241 -7.36 -2.18 -4.40
N THR A 242 -7.86 -3.14 -3.57
CA THR A 242 -8.58 -2.97 -2.25
C THR A 242 -7.99 -3.73 -1.02
N SER A 243 -8.39 -3.40 0.24
CA SER A 243 -8.32 -4.36 1.38
C SER A 243 -9.33 -4.13 2.53
N PRO A 244 -10.16 -5.16 2.82
CA PRO A 244 -10.18 -5.82 4.15
C PRO A 244 -9.35 -7.13 4.14
N LEU A 245 -9.15 -7.80 5.29
CA LEU A 245 -8.35 -9.04 5.40
C LEU A 245 -8.71 -10.10 4.34
N PHE A 246 -10.00 -10.35 4.10
CA PHE A 246 -10.44 -11.28 3.07
C PHE A 246 -10.16 -10.82 1.65
N ALA A 247 -10.10 -9.51 1.42
CA ALA A 247 -9.72 -8.99 0.11
C ALA A 247 -8.20 -9.02 -0.09
N GLN A 248 -7.40 -8.87 0.97
CA GLN A 248 -5.97 -9.17 0.95
C GLN A 248 -5.75 -10.67 0.62
N GLN A 249 -6.43 -11.57 1.31
CA GLN A 249 -6.37 -12.99 1.02
C GLN A 249 -6.87 -13.30 -0.40
N CYS A 250 -7.89 -12.61 -0.88
CA CYS A 250 -8.41 -12.79 -2.24
C CYS A 250 -7.42 -12.29 -3.29
N ILE A 251 -6.77 -11.14 -3.09
CA ILE A 251 -5.77 -10.63 -4.03
C ILE A 251 -4.51 -11.50 -4.01
N GLU A 252 -4.05 -11.93 -2.83
CA GLU A 252 -2.92 -12.86 -2.72
C GLU A 252 -3.26 -14.21 -3.36
N PHE A 253 -4.46 -14.74 -3.11
CA PHE A 253 -4.94 -15.96 -3.76
C PHE A 253 -4.98 -15.80 -5.28
N ASN A 254 -5.56 -14.72 -5.78
CA ASN A 254 -5.65 -14.46 -7.22
C ASN A 254 -4.27 -14.22 -7.86
N ALA A 255 -3.40 -13.48 -7.18
CA ALA A 255 -2.04 -13.24 -7.65
C ALA A 255 -1.20 -14.53 -7.62
N ALA A 256 -1.45 -15.44 -6.68
CA ALA A 256 -0.69 -16.70 -6.61
C ALA A 256 -1.29 -17.81 -7.48
N ASN A 257 -2.59 -17.79 -7.78
CA ASN A 257 -3.28 -18.96 -8.37
C ASN A 257 -4.02 -18.67 -9.68
N THR A 258 -4.25 -17.40 -10.05
CA THR A 258 -5.08 -17.09 -11.21
C THR A 258 -4.35 -16.25 -12.27
N TRP A 259 -4.10 -14.97 -12.00
CA TRP A 259 -3.67 -14.04 -13.05
C TRP A 259 -2.43 -13.20 -12.73
N GLY A 260 -1.99 -13.19 -11.47
CA GLY A 260 -0.87 -12.35 -11.06
C GLY A 260 0.39 -13.14 -10.74
N PHE A 261 1.27 -12.48 -9.99
CA PHE A 261 2.45 -13.09 -9.40
C PHE A 261 2.59 -12.58 -7.97
N SER A 262 2.81 -13.48 -7.02
CA SER A 262 3.08 -13.12 -5.63
C SER A 262 4.56 -13.32 -5.30
N THR A 263 5.19 -12.32 -4.70
CA THR A 263 6.61 -12.36 -4.32
C THR A 263 6.82 -11.75 -2.94
N SER A 264 7.95 -12.06 -2.32
CA SER A 264 8.35 -11.51 -1.02
C SER A 264 9.31 -10.33 -1.18
N CYS A 265 9.38 -9.47 -0.16
CA CYS A 265 10.36 -8.39 -0.10
C CYS A 265 11.81 -8.91 -0.24
N LYS A 266 12.07 -10.10 0.33
CA LYS A 266 13.37 -10.76 0.26
C LYS A 266 13.70 -11.24 -1.16
N ALA A 267 12.74 -11.85 -1.85
CA ALA A 267 12.93 -12.29 -3.23
C ALA A 267 13.20 -11.12 -4.19
N LEU A 268 12.56 -9.96 -3.98
CA LEU A 268 12.92 -8.73 -4.69
C LEU A 268 14.38 -8.34 -4.41
N ALA A 269 14.79 -8.31 -3.14
CA ALA A 269 16.16 -7.96 -2.76
C ALA A 269 17.21 -8.91 -3.34
N GLU A 270 16.95 -10.22 -3.34
CA GLU A 270 17.80 -11.24 -3.94
C GLU A 270 17.92 -11.06 -5.47
N GLY A 271 16.80 -10.77 -6.15
CA GLY A 271 16.79 -10.48 -7.59
C GLY A 271 17.61 -9.24 -7.95
N VAL A 272 17.49 -8.16 -7.17
CA VAL A 272 18.28 -6.93 -7.38
C VAL A 272 19.75 -7.17 -7.13
N ALA A 273 20.12 -7.90 -6.07
CA ALA A 273 21.50 -8.25 -5.79
C ALA A 273 22.13 -9.11 -6.90
N ALA A 274 21.35 -9.97 -7.55
CA ALA A 274 21.80 -10.74 -8.71
C ALA A 274 22.02 -9.85 -9.95
N MET A 275 21.11 -8.90 -10.22
CA MET A 275 21.24 -7.93 -11.32
C MET A 275 22.54 -7.10 -11.21
N GLN A 276 22.96 -6.73 -10.00
CA GLN A 276 24.17 -5.93 -9.81
C GLN A 276 25.48 -6.72 -10.02
N LYS A 277 25.43 -8.05 -10.06
CA LYS A 277 26.58 -8.93 -10.28
C LYS A 277 26.75 -9.36 -11.74
N SER A 278 25.72 -9.16 -12.57
CA SER A 278 25.69 -9.51 -14.00
C SER A 278 26.16 -8.35 -14.86
#